data_AF-A0A6I4MX46-F1
#
_entry.id   AF-A0A6I4MX46-F1
#
_cell.length_a   1.000
_cell.length_b   1.000
_cell.length_c   1.000
_cell.angle_alpha   90.00
_cell.angle_beta   90.00
_cell.angle_gamma   90.00
#
_symmetry.space_group_name_H-M   'P 1'
#
loop_
_entity.id
_entity.type
_entity.pdbx_description
1 polymer ?
#
loop_
_entity_poly.entity_id
_entity_poly.type
_entity_poly.pdbx_seq_one_letter_code
_entity_poly.pdbx_strand_id
1 'polypeptide(L)' 'MTSERPQTLAMAFLESQEITTTDCRRCGTEVSGVNGRYACGVCGWVNNWSEGHNELPSGDSDI' A
#
# COMPACT_ATOMS: atom_id res chain seq x y z
N MET A 1 29.81 -1.95 -16.93
CA MET A 1 28.33 -2.04 -16.96
C MET A 1 27.90 -2.82 -15.71
N THR A 2 27.70 -2.13 -14.59
CA THR A 2 27.18 -2.74 -13.33
C THR A 2 26.03 -1.86 -12.86
N SER A 3 24.97 -1.86 -13.66
CA SER A 3 23.74 -1.07 -13.48
C SER A 3 22.53 -1.98 -13.22
N GLU A 4 22.73 -3.13 -12.58
CA GLU A 4 21.66 -4.13 -12.39
C GLU A 4 20.96 -4.00 -11.03
N ARG A 5 21.66 -3.55 -9.98
CA ARG A 5 21.13 -3.46 -8.60
C ARG A 5 19.89 -2.56 -8.41
N PRO A 6 19.77 -1.35 -9.00
CA PRO A 6 18.58 -0.52 -8.81
C PRO A 6 17.34 -1.06 -9.53
N GLN A 7 17.53 -1.83 -10.62
CA GLN A 7 16.43 -2.42 -11.38
C GLN A 7 15.78 -3.56 -10.60
N THR A 8 16.57 -4.42 -9.95
CA THR A 8 16.06 -5.53 -9.13
C THR A 8 15.22 -5.05 -7.95
N LEU A 9 15.63 -3.98 -7.27
CA LEU A 9 14.87 -3.41 -6.15
C LEU A 9 13.54 -2.81 -6.60
N ALA A 10 13.53 -2.11 -7.74
CA ALA A 10 12.30 -1.55 -8.30
C ALA A 10 11.32 -2.66 -8.72
N MET A 11 11.80 -3.74 -9.31
CA MET A 11 10.97 -4.90 -9.67
C MET A 11 10.37 -5.56 -8.42
N ALA A 12 11.19 -5.83 -7.40
CA ALA A 12 10.71 -6.41 -6.15
C ALA A 12 9.68 -5.51 -5.46
N PHE A 13 9.85 -4.19 -5.51
CA PHE A 13 8.85 -3.24 -5.03
C PHE A 13 7.53 -3.41 -5.77
N LEU A 14 7.54 -3.38 -7.11
CA LEU A 14 6.32 -3.52 -7.92
C LEU A 14 5.63 -4.87 -7.72
N GLU A 15 6.38 -5.97 -7.59
CA GLU A 15 5.85 -7.30 -7.28
C GLU A 15 5.14 -7.36 -5.92
N SER A 16 5.56 -6.52 -4.97
CA SER A 16 4.92 -6.40 -3.65
C SER A 16 3.68 -5.48 -3.62
N GLN A 17 3.27 -4.91 -4.76
CA GLN A 17 2.10 -4.03 -4.87
C GLN A 17 0.87 -4.81 -5.33
N GLU A 18 0.04 -5.25 -4.39
CA GLU A 18 -1.24 -5.89 -4.63
C GLU A 18 -2.37 -4.85 -4.65
N ILE A 19 -3.28 -4.94 -5.64
CA ILE A 19 -4.55 -4.20 -5.62
C ILE A 19 -5.62 -5.05 -4.94
N THR A 20 -6.22 -4.52 -3.87
CA THR A 20 -7.27 -5.18 -3.10
C THR A 20 -8.54 -4.33 -3.04
N THR A 21 -9.68 -4.95 -2.74
CA THR A 21 -10.98 -4.25 -2.60
C THR A 21 -11.63 -4.55 -1.25
N THR A 22 -12.38 -3.58 -0.74
CA THR A 22 -13.18 -3.71 0.49
C THR A 22 -14.32 -2.70 0.51
N ASP A 23 -15.27 -2.86 1.43
CA ASP A 23 -16.31 -1.85 1.65
C ASP A 23 -15.81 -0.74 2.57
N CYS A 24 -16.11 0.51 2.22
CA CYS A 24 -15.85 1.67 3.07
C CYS A 24 -16.60 1.53 4.40
N ARG A 25 -15.87 1.49 5.52
CA ARG A 25 -16.44 1.31 6.87
C ARG A 25 -17.33 2.47 7.33
N ARG A 26 -17.34 3.59 6.59
CA ARG A 26 -18.17 4.76 6.89
C ARG A 26 -19.43 4.83 6.04
N CYS A 27 -19.34 4.66 4.72
CA CYS A 27 -20.46 4.86 3.79
C CYS A 27 -20.85 3.63 2.96
N GLY A 28 -20.15 2.50 3.12
CA GLY A 28 -20.45 1.24 2.44
C GLY A 28 -20.09 1.19 0.95
N THR A 29 -19.51 2.24 0.38
CA THR A 29 -19.02 2.23 -1.01
C THR A 29 -17.83 1.27 -1.13
N GLU A 30 -17.81 0.42 -2.16
CA GLU A 30 -16.63 -0.39 -2.50
C GLU A 30 -15.44 0.52 -2.83
N VAL A 31 -14.29 0.23 -2.24
CA VAL A 31 -13.04 0.95 -2.43
C VAL A 31 -11.92 0.00 -2.82
N SER A 32 -11.19 0.36 -3.87
CA SER A 32 -9.93 -0.29 -4.22
C SER A 32 -8.77 0.40 -3.49
N GLY A 33 -7.79 -0.38 -3.09
CA GLY A 33 -6.59 0.09 -2.39
C GLY A 33 -5.36 -0.70 -2.82
N VAL A 34 -4.20 -0.26 -2.36
CA VAL A 34 -2.92 -0.97 -2.57
C VAL A 34 -2.47 -1.55 -1.25
N ASN A 35 -2.20 -2.85 -1.19
CA ASN A 35 -1.71 -3.54 0.01
C ASN A 35 -2.55 -3.25 1.26
N GLY A 36 -3.88 -3.28 1.13
CA GLY A 36 -4.79 -3.01 2.24
C GLY A 36 -4.88 -1.54 2.68
N ARG A 37 -4.35 -0.59 1.90
CA ARG A 37 -4.44 0.85 2.18
C ARG A 37 -5.55 1.47 1.35
N TYR A 38 -6.57 1.98 2.04
CA TYR A 38 -7.81 2.41 1.42
C TYR A 38 -8.09 3.89 1.69
N ALA A 39 -8.52 4.59 0.64
CA ALA A 39 -9.02 5.95 0.73
C ALA A 39 -10.33 6.05 -0.05
N CYS A 40 -11.42 6.35 0.65
CA CYS A 40 -12.75 6.45 0.05
C CYS A 40 -12.92 7.80 -0.64
N GLY A 41 -12.96 7.80 -1.97
CA GLY A 41 -13.22 9.01 -2.77
C GLY A 41 -14.61 9.62 -2.59
N VAL A 42 -15.55 8.91 -1.96
CA VAL A 42 -16.93 9.39 -1.75
C VAL A 42 -17.09 10.17 -0.44
N CYS A 43 -16.63 9.62 0.69
CA CYS A 43 -16.87 10.20 2.02
C CYS A 43 -15.60 10.63 2.77
N GLY A 44 -14.43 10.47 2.14
CA GLY A 44 -13.13 10.88 2.70
C GLY A 44 -12.61 9.98 3.82
N TRP A 45 -13.24 8.83 4.10
CA TRP A 45 -12.71 7.87 5.05
C TRP A 45 -11.38 7.29 4.56
N VAL A 46 -10.42 7.18 5.46
CA VAL A 46 -9.15 6.46 5.28
C VAL A 46 -9.00 5.46 6.42
N ASN A 47 -8.46 4.27 6.14
CA ASN A 47 -8.12 3.34 7.20
C ASN A 47 -6.88 3.78 7.97
N ASN A 48 -6.68 3.24 9.17
CA ASN A 48 -5.48 3.50 9.95
C ASN A 48 -4.27 2.92 9.21
N TRP A 49 -3.14 3.64 9.26
CA TRP A 49 -1.91 3.28 8.58
C TRP A 49 -1.38 1.88 8.98
N SER A 50 -1.71 1.40 10.18
CA SER A 50 -1.32 0.08 10.68
C SER A 50 -2.16 -1.08 10.14
N GLU A 51 -3.21 -0.80 9.37
CA GLU A 51 -4.13 -1.81 8.84
C GLU A 51 -3.75 -2.30 7.44
N GLY A 52 -2.63 -1.83 6.88
CA GLY A 52 -2.10 -2.34 5.62
C GLY A 52 -1.64 -3.80 5.74
N HIS A 53 -1.58 -4.50 4.60
CA HIS A 53 -1.21 -5.92 4.55
C HIS A 53 0.30 -6.14 4.64
N ASN A 54 1.10 -5.16 4.23
CA ASN A 54 2.56 -5.26 4.25
C ASN A 54 3.12 -4.84 5.61
N GLU A 55 4.25 -5.46 5.98
CA GLU A 55 5.01 -5.05 7.15
C GLU A 55 5.43 -3.58 7.03
N LEU A 56 5.35 -2.89 8.15
CA LEU A 56 5.70 -1.47 8.23
C LEU A 56 7.22 -1.35 8.37
N PRO A 57 7.86 -0.39 7.70
CA PRO A 57 9.26 -0.09 7.93
C PRO A 57 9.52 0.19 9.41
N SER A 58 10.62 -0.34 9.94
CA SER A 58 11.11 0.06 11.26
C SER A 58 11.69 1.48 11.20
N GLY A 59 11.82 2.14 12.35
CA GLY A 59 12.45 3.47 12.42
C GLY A 59 13.92 3.47 11.96
N ASP A 60 14.61 2.33 12.01
CA ASP A 60 15.96 2.18 11.45
C ASP A 60 15.98 2.27 9.90
N SER A 61 14.81 2.30 9.25
CA SER A 61 14.70 2.45 7.79
C SER A 61 14.70 3.92 7.35
N ASP A 62 14.66 4.87 8.31
CA ASP A 62 14.59 6.31 8.03
C ASP A 62 15.99 6.96 7.83
N ILE A 63 17.07 6.19 8.00
CA ILE A 63 18.47 6.66 7.90
C ILE A 63 19.12 6.45 6.53
#